data_AF-A0A9Q0DDJ1-F1
#
_entry.id   AF-A0A9Q0DDJ1-F1
#
_cell.length_a   1.000
_cell.length_b   1.000
_cell.length_c   1.000
_cell.angle_alpha   90.00
_cell.angle_beta   90.00
_cell.angle_gamma   90.00
#
_symmetry.space_group_name_H-M   'P 1'
#
loop_
_entity.id
_entity.type
_entity.pdbx_description
1 polymer ?
#
loop_
_entity_poly.entity_id
_entity_poly.type
_entity_poly.pdbx_seq_one_letter_code
_entity_poly.pdbx_strand_id
1 'polypeptide(L)'
;MYKDLVLLLQKDACLTRSQLETKGEALFERDRLVEGGSLGPVSEGGAYKEVRQYRSEHHLVRFYFLTRVSSAYTGSVLEDLRTGLRPDLLIVHSWVWDVSRSSQKWFPGYQEHLHQFFEQLKSLTHDACLRLWILALPLANKHADAVDETISHLECAMQLTVNFCSSQLALAYGLDILDLHFHFRFSLRQRTADGVRWDDLGHRWATVLLLHHTAAAWGVKMSPPPPLPLVQHPATAESLKMSPHPPLPLVQHPATAESVKMSPHPPLPLVQHPATAESVKMSPHPPRPLLQNPAVESIRTNQTPPASIQQATKL
;
A
#
# COMPACT_ATOMS: atom_id res chain seq x y z
N MET A 1 10.47 -5.88 5.41
CA MET A 1 9.22 -6.45 5.95
C MET A 1 9.11 -7.94 5.65
N TYR A 2 8.91 -8.39 4.40
CA TYR A 2 8.79 -9.84 4.11
C TYR A 2 9.89 -10.71 4.73
N LYS A 3 11.17 -10.39 4.48
CA LYS A 3 12.29 -11.14 5.05
C LYS A 3 12.29 -11.16 6.59
N ASP A 4 11.92 -10.04 7.21
CA ASP A 4 11.83 -9.95 8.67
C ASP A 4 10.68 -10.79 9.22
N LEU A 5 9.51 -10.79 8.56
CA LEU A 5 8.39 -11.65 8.92
C LEU A 5 8.76 -13.14 8.80
N VAL A 6 9.41 -13.54 7.70
CA VAL A 6 9.89 -14.92 7.52
C VAL A 6 10.88 -15.32 8.60
N LEU A 7 11.80 -14.42 8.95
CA LEU A 7 12.76 -14.63 10.02
C LEU A 7 12.05 -14.80 11.38
N LEU A 8 11.12 -13.90 11.71
CA LEU A 8 10.36 -13.90 12.96
C LEU A 8 9.50 -15.17 13.12
N LEU A 9 8.93 -15.69 12.03
CA LEU A 9 8.18 -16.95 12.03
C LEU A 9 9.04 -18.18 12.39
N GLN A 10 10.36 -18.02 12.44
CA GLN A 10 11.30 -19.10 12.76
C GLN A 10 12.06 -18.85 14.06
N LYS A 11 12.47 -17.60 14.31
CA LYS A 11 13.25 -17.20 15.48
C LYS A 11 13.09 -15.72 15.76
N ASP A 12 13.15 -15.35 17.03
CA ASP A 12 13.14 -13.95 17.44
C ASP A 12 14.55 -13.32 17.30
N ALA A 13 14.89 -12.89 16.09
CA ALA A 13 16.15 -12.22 15.78
C ALA A 13 15.95 -11.17 14.69
N CYS A 14 16.66 -10.05 14.74
CA CYS A 14 16.66 -9.05 13.67
C CYS A 14 17.45 -9.54 12.43
N LEU A 15 17.13 -8.96 11.27
CA LEU A 15 17.89 -9.19 10.04
C LEU A 15 19.33 -8.71 10.19
N THR A 16 20.28 -9.48 9.68
CA THR A 16 21.66 -8.99 9.53
C THR A 16 21.75 -7.99 8.37
N ARG A 17 22.78 -7.14 8.38
CA ARG A 17 23.07 -6.21 7.27
C ARG A 17 23.15 -6.93 5.91
N SER A 18 23.83 -8.07 5.86
CA SER A 18 23.95 -8.87 4.63
C SER A 18 22.58 -9.33 4.13
N GLN A 19 21.67 -9.76 5.02
CA GLN A 19 20.34 -10.20 4.67
C GLN A 19 19.45 -9.06 4.15
N LEU A 20 19.64 -7.83 4.64
CA LEU A 20 18.96 -6.63 4.15
C LEU A 20 19.44 -6.22 2.76
N GLU A 21 20.73 -6.32 2.49
CA GLU A 21 21.34 -5.88 1.24
C GLU A 21 21.18 -6.90 0.12
N THR A 22 21.14 -8.19 0.44
CA THR A 22 20.97 -9.26 -0.55
C THR A 22 19.56 -9.24 -1.12
N LYS A 23 19.44 -9.38 -2.45
CA LYS A 23 18.17 -9.48 -3.18
C LYS A 23 18.26 -10.61 -4.20
N GLY A 24 17.15 -11.28 -4.47
CA GLY A 24 17.10 -12.31 -5.49
C GLY A 24 17.96 -13.54 -5.18
N GLU A 25 18.35 -13.77 -3.92
CA GLU A 25 19.06 -14.99 -3.55
C GLU A 25 18.15 -16.22 -3.61
N ALA A 26 18.70 -17.37 -3.96
CA ALA A 26 17.94 -18.61 -4.13
C ALA A 26 17.22 -19.06 -2.83
N LEU A 27 17.86 -18.84 -1.67
CA LEU A 27 17.36 -19.24 -0.36
C LEU A 27 17.60 -18.14 0.67
N PHE A 28 16.60 -17.88 1.52
CA PHE A 28 16.72 -17.02 2.70
C PHE A 28 15.91 -17.66 3.84
N GLU A 29 16.56 -18.07 4.93
CA GLU A 29 15.90 -18.60 6.15
C GLU A 29 14.72 -19.55 5.82
N ARG A 30 15.01 -20.71 5.21
CA ARG A 30 14.02 -21.73 4.77
C ARG A 30 12.96 -21.28 3.76
N ASP A 31 12.94 -20.02 3.35
CA ASP A 31 12.22 -19.59 2.15
C ASP A 31 13.00 -19.97 0.88
N ARG A 32 12.31 -19.90 -0.25
CA ARG A 32 12.90 -20.09 -1.58
C ARG A 32 12.46 -19.03 -2.55
N LEU A 33 13.33 -18.74 -3.50
CA LEU A 33 13.01 -18.01 -4.71
C LEU A 33 12.18 -18.89 -5.66
N VAL A 34 11.08 -18.36 -6.16
CA VAL A 34 10.13 -19.05 -7.06
C VAL A 34 10.28 -18.54 -8.49
N GLU A 35 10.43 -17.23 -8.67
CA GLU A 35 10.60 -16.59 -9.97
C GLU A 35 11.52 -15.38 -9.84
N GLY A 36 12.30 -15.11 -10.90
CA GLY A 36 13.14 -13.92 -11.00
C GLY A 36 14.41 -14.00 -10.15
N GLY A 37 14.95 -12.86 -9.73
CA GLY A 37 16.23 -12.79 -9.00
C GLY A 37 17.34 -13.58 -9.70
N SER A 38 18.05 -14.42 -8.96
CA SER A 38 19.12 -15.31 -9.46
C SER A 38 18.63 -16.46 -10.37
N LEU A 39 17.32 -16.70 -10.47
CA LEU A 39 16.73 -17.67 -11.43
C LEU A 39 16.43 -17.04 -12.79
N GLY A 40 16.38 -15.71 -12.87
CA GLY A 40 16.09 -14.98 -14.09
C GLY A 40 17.35 -14.48 -14.79
N PRO A 41 17.23 -14.03 -16.06
CA PRO A 41 18.29 -13.25 -16.69
C PRO A 41 18.57 -12.00 -15.84
N VAL A 42 19.81 -11.52 -15.88
CA VAL A 42 20.18 -10.25 -15.24
C VAL A 42 19.26 -9.17 -15.81
N SER A 43 18.36 -8.66 -14.98
CA SER A 43 17.36 -7.70 -15.42
C SER A 43 18.00 -6.32 -15.58
N GLU A 44 18.15 -5.86 -16.82
CA GLU A 44 18.43 -4.46 -17.13
C GLU A 44 17.14 -3.65 -16.96
N GLY A 45 17.19 -2.56 -16.18
CA GLY A 45 16.17 -1.50 -16.14
C GLY A 45 14.69 -1.90 -15.92
N GLY A 46 14.16 -1.75 -14.70
CA GLY A 46 12.71 -1.74 -14.44
C GLY A 46 11.95 -3.06 -14.62
N ALA A 47 12.58 -4.08 -15.20
CA ALA A 47 12.03 -5.42 -15.43
C ALA A 47 12.37 -6.43 -14.33
N TYR A 48 12.94 -5.98 -13.20
CA TYR A 48 13.25 -6.87 -12.08
C TYR A 48 11.97 -7.49 -11.52
N LYS A 49 12.00 -8.82 -11.40
CA LYS A 49 10.96 -9.63 -10.80
C LYS A 49 11.57 -10.44 -9.68
N GLU A 50 10.80 -10.63 -8.63
CA GLU A 50 11.15 -11.52 -7.55
C GLU A 50 9.87 -12.04 -6.91
N VAL A 51 9.68 -13.35 -6.97
CA VAL A 51 8.63 -14.06 -6.24
C VAL A 51 9.29 -14.97 -5.24
N ARG A 52 8.97 -14.82 -3.95
CA ARG A 52 9.51 -15.67 -2.88
C ARG A 52 8.41 -16.38 -2.14
N GLN A 53 8.74 -17.54 -1.60
CA GLN A 53 7.81 -18.31 -0.80
C GLN A 53 8.49 -18.94 0.42
N TYR A 54 7.91 -18.69 1.58
CA TYR A 54 8.14 -19.44 2.81
C TYR A 54 6.94 -20.33 3.10
N ARG A 55 7.19 -21.58 3.49
CA ARG A 55 6.14 -22.52 3.89
C ARG A 55 6.57 -23.31 5.11
N SER A 56 5.67 -23.37 6.09
CA SER A 56 5.74 -24.25 7.26
C SER A 56 4.46 -25.10 7.33
N GLU A 57 4.26 -25.84 8.42
CA GLU A 57 3.02 -26.59 8.66
C GLU A 57 1.79 -25.68 8.79
N HIS A 58 1.98 -24.46 9.29
CA HIS A 58 0.88 -23.53 9.61
C HIS A 58 0.85 -22.27 8.74
N HIS A 59 1.95 -21.96 8.04
CA HIS A 59 2.08 -20.70 7.31
C HIS A 59 2.47 -20.93 5.86
N LEU A 60 1.84 -20.19 4.96
CA LEU A 60 2.31 -19.94 3.62
C LEU A 60 2.45 -18.43 3.45
N VAL A 61 3.68 -17.95 3.30
CA VAL A 61 3.96 -16.54 3.03
C VAL A 61 4.52 -16.44 1.63
N ARG A 62 3.83 -15.71 0.75
CA ARG A 62 4.29 -15.45 -0.61
C ARG A 62 4.52 -13.96 -0.80
N PHE A 63 5.65 -13.63 -1.41
CA PHE A 63 6.06 -12.26 -1.69
C PHE A 63 6.18 -12.06 -3.19
N TYR A 64 5.70 -10.91 -3.65
CA TYR A 64 5.83 -10.44 -5.03
C TYR A 64 6.45 -9.05 -4.97
N PHE A 65 7.62 -8.89 -5.58
CA PHE A 65 8.22 -7.57 -5.73
C PHE A 65 7.53 -6.79 -6.86
N LEU A 66 6.80 -5.73 -6.53
CA LEU A 66 6.14 -4.87 -7.51
C LEU A 66 6.91 -3.56 -7.68
N THR A 67 7.14 -3.15 -8.93
CA THR A 67 7.60 -1.79 -9.24
C THR A 67 6.44 -0.81 -9.38
N ARG A 68 5.27 -1.27 -9.83
CA ARG A 68 4.07 -0.45 -10.02
C ARG A 68 2.82 -1.26 -9.76
N VAL A 69 1.75 -0.62 -9.28
CA VAL A 69 0.44 -1.27 -9.14
C VAL A 69 -0.25 -1.52 -10.48
N SER A 70 0.09 -0.72 -11.50
CA SER A 70 -0.36 -0.92 -12.88
C SER A 70 0.83 -1.31 -13.75
N SER A 71 0.96 -2.62 -14.01
CA SER A 71 1.93 -3.17 -14.94
C SER A 71 1.47 -4.54 -15.45
N ALA A 72 2.02 -4.99 -16.58
CA ALA A 72 1.77 -6.33 -17.10
C ALA A 72 2.16 -7.42 -16.08
N TYR A 73 3.26 -7.20 -15.34
CA TYR A 73 3.68 -8.12 -14.30
C TYR A 73 2.70 -8.15 -13.12
N THR A 74 2.18 -7.00 -12.69
CA THR A 74 1.12 -6.96 -11.67
C THR A 74 -0.11 -7.71 -12.12
N GLY A 75 -0.49 -7.62 -13.41
CA GLY A 75 -1.52 -8.46 -14.01
C GLY A 75 -1.25 -9.96 -13.83
N SER A 76 -0.02 -10.42 -14.09
CA SER A 76 0.34 -11.83 -13.85
C SER A 76 0.30 -12.24 -12.37
N VAL A 77 0.67 -11.35 -11.46
CA VAL A 77 0.57 -11.60 -10.00
C VAL A 77 -0.88 -11.73 -9.57
N LEU A 78 -1.77 -10.86 -10.08
CA LEU A 78 -3.20 -10.93 -9.81
C LEU A 78 -3.83 -12.24 -10.33
N GLU A 79 -3.33 -12.77 -11.44
CA GLU A 79 -3.78 -14.06 -11.99
C GLU A 79 -3.26 -15.26 -11.18
N ASP A 80 -2.02 -15.22 -10.70
CA ASP A 80 -1.49 -16.24 -9.77
C ASP A 80 -2.30 -16.25 -8.47
N LEU A 81 -2.70 -15.08 -7.95
CA LEU A 81 -3.59 -14.99 -6.79
C LEU A 81 -5.01 -15.50 -7.09
N ARG A 82 -5.49 -15.34 -8.33
CA ARG A 82 -6.83 -15.80 -8.75
C ARG A 82 -6.94 -17.32 -8.77
N THR A 83 -5.90 -17.96 -9.30
CA THR A 83 -5.82 -19.41 -9.55
C THR A 83 -5.19 -20.19 -8.40
N GLY A 84 -4.39 -19.51 -7.56
CA GLY A 84 -3.72 -20.09 -6.41
C GLY A 84 -4.57 -20.16 -5.14
N LEU A 85 -3.88 -20.40 -4.03
CA LEU A 85 -4.50 -20.39 -2.70
C LEU A 85 -4.91 -18.96 -2.32
N ARG A 86 -6.15 -18.83 -1.85
CA ARG A 86 -6.68 -17.54 -1.39
C ARG A 86 -6.02 -17.15 -0.06
N PRO A 87 -5.46 -15.93 0.06
CA PRO A 87 -4.80 -15.52 1.29
C PRO A 87 -5.81 -15.13 2.37
N ASP A 88 -5.47 -15.38 3.63
CA ASP A 88 -6.17 -14.83 4.80
C ASP A 88 -5.78 -13.37 5.08
N LEU A 89 -4.55 -13.00 4.69
CA LEU A 89 -3.97 -11.67 4.81
C LEU A 89 -3.28 -11.28 3.50
N LEU A 90 -3.78 -10.22 2.85
CA LEU A 90 -3.16 -9.61 1.68
C LEU A 90 -2.57 -8.26 2.07
N ILE A 91 -1.25 -8.13 1.95
CA ILE A 91 -0.52 -6.89 2.28
C ILE A 91 -0.03 -6.25 0.99
N VAL A 92 -0.37 -4.98 0.79
CA VAL A 92 0.20 -4.18 -0.29
C VAL A 92 0.91 -2.96 0.28
N HIS A 93 2.17 -2.81 -0.09
CA HIS A 93 3.01 -1.66 0.27
C HIS A 93 3.63 -1.14 -1.02
N SER A 94 2.91 -0.25 -1.72
CA SER A 94 3.33 0.33 -3.00
C SER A 94 3.22 1.85 -2.94
N TRP A 95 4.28 2.55 -3.36
CA TRP A 95 4.30 4.01 -3.33
C TRP A 95 5.44 4.62 -4.17
N VAL A 96 6.70 4.44 -3.73
CA VAL A 96 7.87 5.21 -4.21
C VAL A 96 7.95 5.20 -5.73
N TRP A 97 7.87 4.02 -6.33
CA TRP A 97 8.10 3.78 -7.75
C TRP A 97 6.90 4.11 -8.64
N ASP A 98 5.68 4.04 -8.09
CA ASP A 98 4.47 4.43 -8.80
C ASP A 98 4.44 5.94 -9.09
N VAL A 99 4.98 6.73 -8.15
CA VAL A 99 5.00 8.20 -8.22
C VAL A 99 6.28 8.71 -8.87
N SER A 100 7.46 8.25 -8.44
CA SER A 100 8.77 8.78 -8.88
C SER A 100 9.06 8.59 -10.37
N ARG A 101 8.49 7.57 -11.00
CA ARG A 101 8.70 7.27 -12.43
C ARG A 101 7.57 7.79 -13.33
N SER A 102 6.62 8.52 -12.76
CA SER A 102 5.51 9.09 -13.49
C SER A 102 5.80 10.56 -13.80
N SER A 103 5.60 10.95 -15.07
CA SER A 103 5.85 12.32 -15.56
C SER A 103 5.03 13.39 -14.81
N GLN A 104 5.29 14.68 -15.06
CA GLN A 104 4.70 15.88 -14.42
C GLN A 104 3.16 15.91 -14.23
N LYS A 105 2.40 14.96 -14.79
CA LYS A 105 0.95 14.76 -14.60
C LYS A 105 0.62 13.40 -13.97
N TRP A 106 1.36 13.02 -12.92
CA TRP A 106 1.30 11.67 -12.35
C TRP A 106 -0.01 11.37 -11.60
N PHE A 107 -0.66 12.38 -11.01
CA PHE A 107 -1.73 12.16 -10.03
C PHE A 107 -3.02 11.54 -10.61
N PRO A 108 -3.62 12.05 -11.71
CA PRO A 108 -4.85 11.45 -12.26
C PRO A 108 -4.64 9.99 -12.69
N GLY A 109 -3.56 9.73 -13.44
CA GLY A 109 -3.25 8.36 -13.89
C GLY A 109 -2.91 7.43 -12.73
N TYR A 110 -2.24 7.91 -11.68
CA TYR A 110 -1.99 7.11 -10.48
C TYR A 110 -3.29 6.73 -9.77
N GLN A 111 -4.22 7.67 -9.63
CA GLN A 111 -5.51 7.41 -8.99
C GLN A 111 -6.33 6.39 -9.80
N GLU A 112 -6.39 6.53 -11.13
CA GLU A 112 -7.08 5.57 -12.01
C GLU A 112 -6.49 4.16 -11.89
N HIS A 113 -5.15 4.05 -11.88
CA HIS A 113 -4.47 2.77 -11.68
C HIS A 113 -4.79 2.14 -10.31
N LEU A 114 -4.87 2.95 -9.24
CA LEU A 114 -5.27 2.46 -7.93
C LEU A 114 -6.73 1.99 -7.90
N HIS A 115 -7.65 2.72 -8.54
CA HIS A 115 -9.05 2.31 -8.65
C HIS A 115 -9.17 0.91 -9.28
N GLN A 116 -8.53 0.71 -10.44
CA GLN A 116 -8.52 -0.58 -11.14
C GLN A 116 -7.88 -1.66 -10.28
N PHE A 117 -6.74 -1.36 -9.65
CA PHE A 117 -6.02 -2.31 -8.81
C PHE A 117 -6.85 -2.75 -7.60
N PHE A 118 -7.47 -1.80 -6.87
CA PHE A 118 -8.31 -2.13 -5.70
C PHE A 118 -9.58 -2.88 -6.07
N GLU A 119 -10.20 -2.56 -7.22
CA GLU A 119 -11.31 -3.34 -7.74
C GLU A 119 -10.92 -4.80 -8.00
N GLN A 120 -9.75 -5.01 -8.63
CA GLN A 120 -9.22 -6.36 -8.82
C GLN A 120 -8.97 -7.06 -7.48
N LEU A 121 -8.30 -6.41 -6.51
CA LEU A 121 -8.05 -7.00 -5.20
C LEU A 121 -9.34 -7.42 -4.48
N LYS A 122 -10.37 -6.56 -4.53
CA LYS A 122 -11.68 -6.86 -3.95
C LYS A 122 -12.33 -8.08 -4.62
N SER A 123 -12.24 -8.20 -5.95
CA SER A 123 -12.76 -9.37 -6.67
C SER A 123 -11.97 -10.66 -6.41
N LEU A 124 -10.69 -10.55 -6.07
CA LEU A 124 -9.76 -11.66 -5.87
C LEU A 124 -9.72 -12.19 -4.45
N THR A 125 -10.19 -11.44 -3.48
CA THR A 125 -10.13 -11.83 -2.07
C THR A 125 -11.52 -12.16 -1.58
N HIS A 126 -11.60 -13.09 -0.63
CA HIS A 126 -12.86 -13.42 0.03
C HIS A 126 -13.16 -12.37 1.11
N ASP A 127 -14.40 -12.32 1.60
CA ASP A 127 -14.82 -11.28 2.55
C ASP A 127 -14.04 -11.30 3.87
N ALA A 128 -13.65 -12.51 4.34
CA ALA A 128 -12.85 -12.67 5.55
C ALA A 128 -11.35 -12.39 5.37
N CYS A 129 -10.88 -12.16 4.14
CA CYS A 129 -9.49 -11.80 3.88
C CYS A 129 -9.22 -10.38 4.37
N LEU A 130 -8.23 -10.23 5.25
CA LEU A 130 -7.76 -8.91 5.65
C LEU A 130 -6.90 -8.34 4.51
N ARG A 131 -7.40 -7.28 3.87
CA ARG A 131 -6.66 -6.52 2.86
C ARG A 131 -6.06 -5.28 3.50
N LEU A 132 -4.74 -5.18 3.52
CA LEU A 132 -4.02 -4.10 4.17
C LEU A 132 -3.25 -3.26 3.14
N TRP A 133 -3.52 -1.96 3.12
CA TRP A 133 -2.73 -0.96 2.40
C TRP A 133 -1.78 -0.26 3.37
N ILE A 134 -0.48 -0.44 3.15
CA ILE A 134 0.55 0.14 4.02
C ILE A 134 1.07 1.43 3.39
N LEU A 135 1.02 2.53 4.14
CA LEU A 135 1.54 3.83 3.69
C LEU A 135 3.07 3.87 3.82
N ALA A 136 3.72 4.58 2.90
CA ALA A 136 5.16 4.57 2.81
C ALA A 136 5.84 5.23 4.01
N LEU A 137 6.95 4.63 4.44
CA LEU A 137 7.85 5.19 5.46
C LEU A 137 8.37 6.60 5.07
N PRO A 138 8.68 7.48 6.03
CA PRO A 138 9.16 8.83 5.73
C PRO A 138 10.46 8.85 4.93
N LEU A 139 10.46 9.55 3.78
CA LEU A 139 11.67 9.78 2.97
C LEU A 139 12.51 10.97 3.47
N ALA A 140 13.78 11.02 3.08
CA ALA A 140 14.62 12.20 3.27
C ALA A 140 14.31 13.29 2.23
N ASN A 141 14.43 14.56 2.62
CA ASN A 141 14.09 15.71 1.76
C ASN A 141 15.14 16.04 0.69
N LYS A 142 16.39 15.56 0.85
CA LYS A 142 17.52 15.84 -0.05
C LYS A 142 18.50 14.67 0.01
N HIS A 143 18.95 14.22 -1.15
CA HIS A 143 19.82 13.06 -1.27
C HIS A 143 21.18 13.49 -1.81
N ALA A 144 22.22 13.46 -0.99
CA ALA A 144 23.58 13.58 -1.51
C ALA A 144 24.03 12.29 -2.21
N ASP A 145 23.50 11.13 -1.75
CA ASP A 145 23.90 9.79 -2.19
C ASP A 145 22.69 8.92 -2.60
N ALA A 146 21.61 9.51 -3.15
CA ALA A 146 20.49 8.70 -3.63
C ALA A 146 21.00 7.73 -4.70
N VAL A 147 20.77 6.44 -4.46
CA VAL A 147 21.12 5.36 -5.39
C VAL A 147 20.31 5.45 -6.70
N ASP A 148 19.22 6.22 -6.70
CA ASP A 148 18.38 6.43 -7.88
C ASP A 148 17.94 7.90 -8.01
N GLU A 149 18.43 8.57 -9.07
CA GLU A 149 18.06 9.94 -9.43
C GLU A 149 16.55 10.11 -9.63
N THR A 150 15.80 9.05 -9.99
CA THR A 150 14.34 9.14 -10.17
C THR A 150 13.60 9.49 -8.88
N ILE A 151 14.16 9.21 -7.71
CA ILE A 151 13.55 9.53 -6.40
C ILE A 151 14.00 10.92 -5.91
N SER A 152 14.98 11.55 -6.57
CA SER A 152 15.58 12.80 -6.10
C SER A 152 14.63 14.00 -6.12
N HIS A 153 13.58 13.94 -6.93
CA HIS A 153 12.56 15.00 -7.04
C HIS A 153 11.36 14.80 -6.10
N LEU A 154 11.36 13.74 -5.29
CA LEU A 154 10.22 13.38 -4.44
C LEU A 154 10.25 14.19 -3.14
N GLU A 155 9.54 15.31 -3.14
CA GLU A 155 9.40 16.17 -1.95
C GLU A 155 8.53 15.51 -0.87
N CYS A 156 8.80 15.81 0.40
CA CYS A 156 7.99 15.32 1.52
C CYS A 156 6.52 15.74 1.43
N ALA A 157 6.23 16.96 0.96
CA ALA A 157 4.85 17.39 0.72
C ALA A 157 4.13 16.47 -0.28
N MET A 158 4.81 16.08 -1.37
CA MET A 158 4.27 15.13 -2.34
C MET A 158 4.04 13.74 -1.72
N GLN A 159 4.96 13.25 -0.88
CA GLN A 159 4.77 11.99 -0.16
C GLN A 159 3.52 12.00 0.72
N LEU A 160 3.33 13.06 1.50
CA LEU A 160 2.16 13.20 2.36
C LEU A 160 0.86 13.23 1.55
N THR A 161 0.84 13.97 0.44
CA THR A 161 -0.32 14.02 -0.46
C THR A 161 -0.64 12.65 -1.05
N VAL A 162 0.35 11.91 -1.54
CA VAL A 162 0.11 10.57 -2.10
C VAL A 162 -0.37 9.60 -1.04
N ASN A 163 0.28 9.58 0.14
CA ASN A 163 -0.11 8.71 1.25
C ASN A 163 -1.58 8.98 1.63
N PHE A 164 -1.96 10.26 1.76
CA PHE A 164 -3.32 10.66 2.04
C PHE A 164 -4.30 10.24 0.92
N CYS A 165 -4.01 10.56 -0.34
CA CYS A 165 -4.95 10.24 -1.43
C CYS A 165 -5.11 8.73 -1.64
N SER A 166 -4.01 7.97 -1.56
CA SER A 166 -4.07 6.51 -1.66
C SER A 166 -4.76 5.86 -0.45
N SER A 167 -4.61 6.41 0.76
CA SER A 167 -5.33 5.91 1.95
C SER A 167 -6.83 6.13 1.84
N GLN A 168 -7.26 7.32 1.43
CA GLN A 168 -8.69 7.62 1.25
C GLN A 168 -9.31 6.70 0.22
N LEU A 169 -8.59 6.41 -0.86
CA LEU A 169 -9.05 5.52 -1.90
C LEU A 169 -9.09 4.06 -1.43
N ALA A 170 -8.04 3.57 -0.76
CA ALA A 170 -8.01 2.22 -0.20
C ALA A 170 -9.16 1.98 0.80
N LEU A 171 -9.45 2.96 1.67
CA LEU A 171 -10.61 2.92 2.58
C LEU A 171 -11.93 2.81 1.83
N ALA A 172 -12.12 3.57 0.76
CA ALA A 172 -13.34 3.51 -0.06
C ALA A 172 -13.58 2.13 -0.70
N TYR A 173 -12.52 1.33 -0.88
CA TYR A 173 -12.58 -0.04 -1.39
C TYR A 173 -12.63 -1.11 -0.29
N GLY A 174 -12.63 -0.71 0.99
CA GLY A 174 -12.71 -1.63 2.13
C GLY A 174 -11.38 -2.31 2.47
N LEU A 175 -10.26 -1.61 2.26
CA LEU A 175 -8.95 -2.01 2.76
C LEU A 175 -8.66 -1.32 4.09
N ASP A 176 -8.00 -2.04 4.98
CA ASP A 176 -7.40 -1.48 6.19
C ASP A 176 -6.15 -0.66 5.86
N ILE A 177 -5.84 0.32 6.69
CA ILE A 177 -4.67 1.19 6.53
C ILE A 177 -3.69 0.98 7.68
N LEU A 178 -2.44 0.68 7.35
CA LEU A 178 -1.32 0.77 8.30
C LEU A 178 -0.41 1.94 7.92
N ASP A 179 -0.46 3.01 8.71
CA ASP A 179 0.29 4.23 8.45
C ASP A 179 1.71 4.18 9.04
N LEU A 180 2.64 3.55 8.32
CA LEU A 180 4.04 3.55 8.73
C LEU A 180 4.67 4.96 8.66
N HIS A 181 4.14 5.87 7.83
CA HIS A 181 4.62 7.25 7.82
C HIS A 181 4.43 7.88 9.21
N PHE A 182 3.21 7.78 9.74
CA PHE A 182 2.89 8.26 11.07
C PHE A 182 3.79 7.59 12.11
N HIS A 183 3.84 6.26 12.17
CA HIS A 183 4.61 5.57 13.22
C HIS A 183 6.11 5.92 13.21
N PHE A 184 6.70 6.13 12.03
CA PHE A 184 8.14 6.34 11.90
C PHE A 184 8.58 7.82 11.83
N ARG A 185 7.65 8.78 11.87
CA ARG A 185 7.94 10.22 11.75
C ARG A 185 8.99 10.77 12.74
N PHE A 186 9.16 10.11 13.89
CA PHE A 186 10.16 10.47 14.92
C PHE A 186 11.31 9.46 15.07
N SER A 187 11.37 8.44 14.21
CA SER A 187 12.37 7.37 14.25
C SER A 187 13.37 7.49 13.11
N LEU A 188 13.70 8.71 12.67
CA LEU A 188 14.50 8.92 11.45
C LEU A 188 15.95 8.41 11.55
N ARG A 189 16.45 8.08 12.75
CA ARG A 189 17.79 7.50 12.96
C ARG A 189 17.92 6.08 12.42
N GLN A 190 16.80 5.34 12.35
CA GLN A 190 16.74 4.00 11.79
C GLN A 190 16.65 4.01 10.25
N ARG A 191 16.57 5.20 9.64
CA ARG A 191 16.65 5.35 8.19
C ARG A 191 18.11 5.39 7.76
N THR A 192 18.43 4.67 6.69
CA THR A 192 19.79 4.65 6.14
C THR A 192 20.15 5.97 5.46
N ALA A 193 21.44 6.18 5.24
CA ALA A 193 21.99 7.41 4.65
C ALA A 193 21.45 7.73 3.25
N ASP A 194 21.02 6.70 2.49
CA ASP A 194 20.40 6.88 1.17
C ASP A 194 18.99 7.50 1.22
N GLY A 195 18.44 7.73 2.42
CA GLY A 195 17.18 8.43 2.62
C GLY A 195 15.92 7.64 2.25
N VAL A 196 16.06 6.37 1.87
CA VAL A 196 14.95 5.51 1.40
C VAL A 196 14.85 4.21 2.19
N ARG A 197 15.97 3.52 2.43
CA ARG A 197 15.99 2.25 3.16
C ARG A 197 15.99 2.48 4.67
N TRP A 198 15.65 1.43 5.40
CA TRP A 198 15.61 1.40 6.86
C TRP A 198 16.46 0.24 7.35
N ASP A 199 17.02 0.39 8.54
CA ASP A 199 17.85 -0.64 9.18
C ASP A 199 17.03 -1.85 9.65
N ASP A 200 17.72 -2.81 10.24
CA ASP A 200 17.15 -4.05 10.77
C ASP A 200 16.10 -3.78 11.84
N LEU A 201 16.37 -2.84 12.74
CA LEU A 201 15.43 -2.43 13.78
C LEU A 201 14.17 -1.80 13.17
N GLY A 202 14.33 -0.91 12.20
CA GLY A 202 13.21 -0.30 11.48
C GLY A 202 12.33 -1.33 10.79
N HIS A 203 12.94 -2.34 10.16
CA HIS A 203 12.20 -3.46 9.58
C HIS A 203 11.47 -4.31 10.63
N ARG A 204 12.12 -4.63 11.75
CA ARG A 204 11.49 -5.36 12.87
C ARG A 204 10.28 -4.62 13.40
N TRP A 205 10.40 -3.31 13.61
CA TRP A 205 9.29 -2.49 14.05
C TRP A 205 8.12 -2.43 13.08
N ALA A 206 8.39 -2.32 11.78
CA ALA A 206 7.35 -2.36 10.77
C ALA A 206 6.58 -3.71 10.80
N THR A 207 7.29 -4.83 10.99
CA THR A 207 6.68 -6.16 11.15
C THR A 207 5.86 -6.26 12.45
N VAL A 208 6.36 -5.73 13.57
CA VAL A 208 5.61 -5.69 14.84
C VAL A 208 4.31 -4.91 14.67
N LEU A 209 4.36 -3.72 14.07
CA LEU A 209 3.17 -2.91 13.81
C LEU A 209 2.17 -3.64 12.89
N LEU A 210 2.66 -4.31 11.85
CA LEU A 210 1.85 -5.16 10.98
C LEU A 210 1.13 -6.26 11.75
N LEU A 211 1.85 -6.99 12.60
CA LEU A 211 1.27 -8.09 13.40
C LEU A 211 0.26 -7.56 14.42
N HIS A 212 0.53 -6.43 15.07
CA HIS A 212 -0.42 -5.77 15.96
C HIS A 212 -1.70 -5.33 15.26
N HIS A 213 -1.56 -4.71 14.08
CA HIS A 213 -2.70 -4.29 13.26
C HIS A 213 -3.54 -5.51 12.86
N THR A 214 -2.88 -6.55 12.36
CA THR A 214 -3.52 -7.81 11.95
C THR A 214 -4.25 -8.47 13.12
N ALA A 215 -3.61 -8.57 14.28
CA ALA A 215 -4.20 -9.14 15.48
C ALA A 215 -5.44 -8.36 15.93
N ALA A 216 -5.37 -7.02 15.92
CA ALA A 216 -6.50 -6.17 16.24
C ALA A 216 -7.68 -6.39 15.28
N ALA A 217 -7.41 -6.44 13.97
CA ALA A 217 -8.43 -6.70 12.95
C ALA A 217 -9.09 -8.09 13.09
N TRP A 218 -8.34 -9.09 13.56
CA TRP A 218 -8.86 -10.42 13.87
C TRP A 218 -9.43 -10.58 15.29
N GLY A 219 -9.45 -9.52 16.10
CA GLY A 219 -9.94 -9.59 17.49
C GLY A 219 -9.03 -10.37 18.45
N VAL A 220 -7.78 -10.62 18.06
CA VAL A 220 -6.76 -11.28 18.89
C VAL A 220 -6.12 -10.25 19.81
N LYS A 221 -6.20 -10.49 21.13
CA LYS A 221 -5.56 -9.63 22.12
C LYS A 221 -4.04 -9.83 22.13
N MET A 222 -3.31 -8.75 21.96
CA MET A 222 -1.86 -8.69 22.19
C MET A 222 -1.54 -7.58 23.20
N SER A 223 -0.44 -7.73 23.94
CA SER A 223 0.13 -6.62 24.73
C SER A 223 0.43 -5.44 23.80
N PRO A 224 0.28 -4.17 24.20
CA PRO A 224 0.61 -3.04 23.33
C PRO A 224 2.02 -3.19 22.75
N PRO A 225 2.25 -2.82 21.47
CA PRO A 225 3.60 -2.77 20.94
C PRO A 225 4.41 -1.82 21.84
N PRO A 226 5.69 -2.14 22.11
CA PRO A 226 6.52 -1.18 22.83
C PRO A 226 6.51 0.17 22.08
N PRO A 227 6.75 1.30 22.74
CA PRO A 227 6.99 2.53 22.00
C PRO A 227 8.24 2.33 21.14
N LEU A 228 8.16 2.71 19.87
CA LEU A 228 9.34 2.94 19.05
C LEU A 228 10.32 3.78 19.87
N PRO A 229 11.65 3.49 19.87
CA PRO A 229 12.62 4.29 20.60
C PRO A 229 12.52 5.76 20.16
N LEU A 230 11.75 6.54 20.91
CA LEU A 230 11.59 7.97 20.69
C LEU A 230 12.94 8.58 21.02
N VAL A 231 13.48 9.33 20.08
CA VAL A 231 14.59 10.22 20.42
C VAL A 231 14.01 11.31 21.31
N GLN A 232 14.36 11.27 22.60
CA GLN A 232 14.56 12.50 23.35
C GLN A 232 15.65 13.26 22.59
N HIS A 233 15.30 14.38 21.96
CA HIS A 233 16.33 15.34 21.59
C HIS A 233 17.11 15.63 22.88
N PRO A 234 18.45 15.48 22.92
CA PRO A 234 19.17 16.29 23.88
C PRO A 234 18.75 17.72 23.52
N ALA A 235 18.10 18.40 24.45
CA ALA A 235 18.00 19.84 24.38
C ALA A 235 19.45 20.33 24.38
N THR A 236 20.07 20.47 23.21
CA THR A 236 21.15 21.41 23.05
C THR A 236 20.50 22.74 23.33
N ALA A 237 20.70 23.20 24.57
CA ALA A 237 20.48 24.56 25.00
C ALA A 237 21.42 25.47 24.20
N GLU A 238 21.21 25.60 22.89
CA GLU A 238 21.63 26.77 22.18
C GLU A 238 20.59 27.84 22.45
N SER A 239 20.99 28.74 23.35
CA SER A 239 20.29 29.97 23.70
C SER A 239 20.02 30.79 22.44
N LEU A 240 18.84 30.59 21.82
CA LEU A 240 18.20 31.66 21.08
C LEU A 240 17.71 32.67 22.13
N LYS A 241 18.54 33.68 22.39
CA LYS A 241 18.14 34.90 23.10
C LYS A 241 16.97 35.55 22.35
N MET A 242 15.74 35.18 22.71
CA MET A 242 14.59 36.04 22.50
C MET A 242 14.56 37.03 23.67
N SER A 243 14.77 38.30 23.35
CA SER A 243 14.60 39.43 24.26
C SER A 243 13.19 39.42 24.86
N PRO A 244 13.02 39.72 26.17
CA PRO A 244 11.71 39.71 26.80
C PRO A 244 10.95 40.97 26.41
N HIS A 245 9.91 40.84 25.58
CA HIS A 245 8.84 41.83 25.55
C HIS A 245 7.85 41.54 26.68
N PRO A 246 7.37 42.56 27.41
CA PRO A 246 6.51 42.37 28.56
C PRO A 246 5.11 41.88 28.10
N PRO A 247 4.43 41.05 28.91
CA PRO A 247 3.09 40.58 28.58
C PRO A 247 2.08 41.73 28.68
N LEU A 248 1.21 41.86 27.68
CA LEU A 248 0.05 42.73 27.77
C LEU A 248 -0.98 42.11 28.75
N PRO A 249 -1.66 42.91 29.59
CA PRO A 249 -2.56 42.38 30.62
C PRO A 249 -3.86 41.88 30.01
N LEU A 250 -4.33 40.73 30.49
CA LEU A 250 -5.66 40.20 30.23
C LEU A 250 -6.69 41.03 31.02
N VAL A 251 -7.38 41.96 30.35
CA VAL A 251 -8.52 42.68 30.93
C VAL A 251 -9.79 41.86 30.68
N GLN A 252 -10.39 41.35 31.75
CA GLN A 252 -11.74 40.79 31.74
C GLN A 252 -12.76 41.89 32.08
N HIS A 253 -13.72 42.17 31.19
CA HIS A 253 -14.95 42.89 31.56
C HIS A 253 -16.17 42.41 30.75
N PRO A 254 -17.40 42.55 31.31
CA PRO A 254 -18.55 41.69 31.04
C PRO A 254 -19.47 42.19 29.92
N ALA A 255 -20.48 41.36 29.58
CA ALA A 255 -21.46 41.56 28.52
C ALA A 255 -22.41 42.76 28.72
N THR A 256 -22.62 43.55 27.66
CA THR A 256 -23.88 44.27 27.35
C THR A 256 -23.91 44.75 25.89
N ALA A 257 -25.12 45.05 25.43
CA ALA A 257 -25.61 45.07 24.05
C ALA A 257 -25.27 46.32 23.19
N GLU A 258 -25.53 46.14 21.88
CA GLU A 258 -25.92 47.11 20.84
C GLU A 258 -24.93 47.46 19.69
N SER A 259 -25.46 47.16 18.49
CA SER A 259 -25.44 47.89 17.21
C SER A 259 -24.18 47.99 16.32
N VAL A 260 -24.22 47.19 15.23
CA VAL A 260 -23.94 47.54 13.80
C VAL A 260 -22.54 48.12 13.49
N LYS A 261 -21.68 47.49 12.66
CA LYS A 261 -21.85 47.27 11.21
C LYS A 261 -20.76 46.30 10.72
N MET A 262 -21.13 45.20 10.07
CA MET A 262 -20.17 44.28 9.43
C MET A 262 -20.72 43.85 8.08
N SER A 263 -19.93 44.03 7.02
CA SER A 263 -19.87 43.20 5.79
C SER A 263 -18.91 43.82 4.77
N PRO A 264 -18.35 43.03 3.82
CA PRO A 264 -18.10 41.57 3.85
C PRO A 264 -16.74 41.17 3.24
N HIS A 265 -16.33 39.89 3.40
CA HIS A 265 -15.80 38.97 2.37
C HIS A 265 -15.03 37.76 2.99
N PRO A 266 -15.00 36.58 2.32
CA PRO A 266 -15.84 35.46 2.74
C PRO A 266 -15.08 34.25 3.29
N PRO A 267 -15.75 33.31 3.99
CA PRO A 267 -15.22 32.01 4.35
C PRO A 267 -15.50 30.92 3.30
N LEU A 268 -14.66 29.88 3.37
CA LEU A 268 -14.64 28.65 2.57
C LEU A 268 -15.99 27.88 2.61
N PRO A 269 -16.36 27.09 1.57
CA PRO A 269 -17.58 26.31 1.59
C PRO A 269 -17.41 24.99 2.37
N LEU A 270 -18.24 24.85 3.41
CA LEU A 270 -18.59 23.59 4.07
C LEU A 270 -19.81 22.97 3.34
N VAL A 271 -19.77 21.66 3.11
CA VAL A 271 -20.81 20.87 2.42
C VAL A 271 -22.02 20.64 3.33
N GLN A 272 -23.26 20.85 2.84
CA GLN A 272 -24.48 20.24 3.40
C GLN A 272 -25.56 19.99 2.33
N HIS A 273 -26.14 18.78 2.35
CA HIS A 273 -27.38 18.39 1.66
C HIS A 273 -28.61 18.87 2.43
N PRO A 274 -29.76 19.13 1.76
CA PRO A 274 -31.06 19.17 2.44
C PRO A 274 -31.92 17.94 2.09
N ALA A 275 -32.71 17.51 3.07
CA ALA A 275 -33.84 16.60 2.92
C ALA A 275 -35.14 17.32 3.34
N THR A 276 -36.19 17.24 2.53
CA THR A 276 -37.59 17.00 2.95
C THR A 276 -38.51 16.81 1.73
N ALA A 277 -39.53 15.98 1.93
CA ALA A 277 -40.47 15.45 0.94
C ALA A 277 -41.74 16.32 0.80
N GLU A 278 -42.42 16.27 -0.36
CA GLU A 278 -43.88 16.11 -0.44
C GLU A 278 -44.41 15.78 -1.85
N SER A 279 -45.31 14.78 -1.88
CA SER A 279 -46.47 14.55 -2.75
C SER A 279 -46.30 14.41 -4.28
N VAL A 280 -46.36 13.17 -4.79
CA VAL A 280 -46.89 12.87 -6.13
C VAL A 280 -47.87 11.68 -6.07
N LYS A 281 -49.05 11.92 -6.66
CA LYS A 281 -50.28 11.12 -6.72
C LYS A 281 -50.16 9.99 -7.76
N MET A 282 -50.74 8.81 -7.47
CA MET A 282 -50.79 7.62 -8.35
C MET A 282 -51.56 7.88 -9.67
N SER A 283 -51.20 7.30 -10.82
CA SER A 283 -51.58 5.98 -11.41
C SER A 283 -51.51 6.10 -12.96
N PRO A 284 -51.70 5.06 -13.82
CA PRO A 284 -51.42 3.61 -13.72
C PRO A 284 -50.59 3.06 -14.93
N HIS A 285 -50.05 1.84 -14.80
CA HIS A 285 -49.57 0.99 -15.92
C HIS A 285 -50.76 0.43 -16.75
N PRO A 286 -50.61 0.07 -18.07
CA PRO A 286 -50.02 -1.23 -18.52
C PRO A 286 -49.39 -1.19 -19.95
N PRO A 287 -49.10 -2.31 -20.64
CA PRO A 287 -48.20 -3.43 -20.32
C PRO A 287 -47.06 -3.62 -21.36
N ARG A 288 -46.04 -4.41 -20.98
CA ARG A 288 -45.00 -4.96 -21.88
C ARG A 288 -45.60 -5.94 -22.91
N PRO A 289 -44.95 -6.09 -24.08
CA PRO A 289 -44.88 -7.38 -24.77
C PRO A 289 -43.53 -8.07 -24.52
N LEU A 290 -43.63 -9.36 -24.20
CA LEU A 290 -42.59 -10.36 -24.22
C LEU A 290 -42.24 -10.72 -25.68
N LEU A 291 -40.96 -10.82 -26.01
CA LEU A 291 -40.43 -11.70 -27.07
C LEU A 291 -39.00 -12.10 -26.65
N GLN A 292 -38.83 -13.30 -26.11
CA GLN A 292 -38.57 -14.56 -26.84
C GLN A 292 -37.10 -14.71 -27.22
N ASN A 293 -36.39 -15.48 -26.39
CA ASN A 293 -35.29 -16.32 -26.84
C ASN A 293 -35.80 -17.27 -27.93
N PRO A 294 -34.94 -17.60 -28.90
CA PRO A 294 -34.82 -18.96 -29.36
C PRO A 294 -33.43 -19.52 -29.02
N ALA A 295 -33.46 -20.73 -28.46
CA ALA A 295 -32.34 -21.66 -28.51
C ALA A 295 -32.31 -22.37 -29.89
N VAL A 296 -31.27 -23.20 -30.06
CA VAL A 296 -31.07 -24.24 -31.10
C VAL A 296 -30.38 -23.67 -32.36
N GLU A 297 -29.25 -24.17 -32.86
CA GLU A 297 -28.93 -25.57 -33.16
C GLU A 297 -27.43 -25.87 -33.34
N SER A 298 -27.11 -27.14 -33.16
CA SER A 298 -25.85 -27.84 -33.36
C SER A 298 -25.30 -27.77 -34.80
N ILE A 299 -23.96 -27.70 -34.94
CA ILE A 299 -23.27 -28.34 -36.07
C ILE A 299 -22.13 -29.20 -35.51
N ARG A 300 -22.35 -30.52 -35.57
CA ARG A 300 -21.29 -31.53 -35.69
C ARG A 300 -20.56 -31.29 -37.01
N THR A 301 -19.24 -31.21 -36.98
CA THR A 301 -18.43 -31.82 -38.04
C THR A 301 -17.32 -32.65 -37.42
N ASN A 302 -17.33 -33.92 -37.81
CA ASN A 302 -16.24 -34.86 -37.61
C ASN A 302 -14.98 -34.31 -38.27
N GLN A 303 -13.82 -34.47 -37.62
CA GLN A 303 -12.66 -35.05 -38.28
C GLN A 303 -11.67 -35.63 -37.27
N THR A 304 -11.47 -36.92 -37.43
CA THR A 304 -10.52 -37.85 -36.82
C THR A 304 -9.07 -37.37 -37.00
N PRO A 305 -8.16 -37.66 -36.06
CA PRO A 305 -6.73 -37.36 -36.22
C PRO A 305 -6.05 -38.42 -37.11
N PRO A 306 -5.01 -38.09 -37.89
CA PRO A 306 -4.12 -39.11 -38.42
C PRO A 306 -3.11 -39.55 -37.34
N ALA A 307 -2.85 -40.84 -37.39
CA ALA A 307 -1.98 -41.60 -36.53
C ALA A 307 -0.48 -41.22 -36.67
N SER A 308 0.23 -41.50 -35.58
CA SER A 308 1.53 -42.16 -35.50
C SER A 308 2.45 -42.13 -36.73
N ILE A 309 3.63 -41.52 -36.55
CA ILE A 309 4.88 -42.03 -37.14
C ILE A 309 5.83 -42.35 -35.98
N GLN A 310 6.08 -43.64 -35.79
CA GLN A 310 7.27 -44.16 -35.13
C GLN A 310 8.46 -44.13 -36.11
N GLN A 311 9.67 -44.22 -35.54
CA GLN A 311 10.97 -44.55 -36.15
C GLN A 311 11.61 -43.42 -36.96
N ALA A 312 12.91 -43.18 -36.93
CA ALA A 312 14.10 -43.65 -36.19
C ALA A 312 15.18 -42.56 -36.48
N THR A 313 16.30 -42.37 -35.79
CA THR A 313 17.48 -43.25 -35.75
C THR A 313 18.62 -42.41 -35.12
N LYS A 314 19.49 -43.03 -34.30
CA LYS A 314 20.96 -42.80 -34.11
C LYS A 314 21.48 -41.36 -34.33
N LEU A 315 22.07 -40.69 -33.33
CA LEU A 315 23.37 -40.96 -32.69
C LEU A 315 23.49 -40.09 -31.44
#